data_AF-A0A1Y3NNE2-F1
#
_entry.id   AF-A0A1Y3NNE2-F1
#
_cell.length_a   1.000
_cell.length_b   1.000
_cell.length_c   1.000
_cell.angle_alpha   90.00
_cell.angle_beta   90.00
_cell.angle_gamma   90.00
#
_symmetry.space_group_name_H-M   'P 1'
#
loop_
_entity.id
_entity.type
_entity.pdbx_description
1 polymer ?
#
loop_
_entity_poly.entity_id
_entity_poly.type
_entity_poly.pdbx_seq_one_letter_code
_entity_poly.pdbx_strand_id
1 'polypeptide(L)'
;MIFMDPLNKCIKNKEIDYDYIYLEHGVNVNIQYRDQYGNLCTPLILYIACYYSNESIIKILIECEVYVNVELIQMKWGYFFTPISIVCYKGSNFIARYLINHGANVNGNDYINDNGNDINNNNNNDNDNVNNNDENNSNNNPISPILIACENKKESIVKALIEHGANVNVMYNHNTPLSIVREKNNESMSAIVNFK
;
A
#
# COMPACT_ATOMS: atom_id res chain seq x y z
N MET A 1 15.41 -10.80 24.76
CA MET A 1 15.64 -11.78 23.66
C MET A 1 14.33 -11.87 22.90
N ILE A 2 14.18 -11.10 21.83
CA ILE A 2 12.93 -11.09 21.04
C ILE A 2 12.95 -12.39 20.24
N PHE A 3 12.00 -13.29 20.49
CA PHE A 3 11.75 -14.44 19.64
C PHE A 3 11.43 -13.89 18.24
N MET A 4 12.44 -13.86 17.37
CA MET A 4 12.23 -13.66 15.96
C MET A 4 11.63 -14.96 15.45
N ASP A 5 10.32 -14.95 15.27
CA ASP A 5 9.58 -15.97 14.53
C ASP A 5 10.35 -16.30 13.23
N PRO A 6 10.60 -17.57 12.88
CA PRO A 6 11.38 -17.97 11.70
C PRO A 6 10.99 -17.21 10.42
N LEU A 7 9.71 -16.87 10.26
CA LEU A 7 9.17 -16.06 9.17
C LEU A 7 9.87 -14.69 9.04
N ASN A 8 10.19 -14.02 10.17
CA ASN A 8 10.88 -12.73 10.18
C ASN A 8 12.36 -12.85 9.80
N LYS A 9 13.01 -13.98 10.07
CA LYS A 9 14.40 -14.23 9.68
C LYS A 9 14.52 -14.40 8.16
N CYS A 10 13.57 -15.13 7.56
CA CYS A 10 13.44 -15.31 6.13
C CYS A 10 13.20 -13.97 5.40
N ILE A 11 12.34 -13.12 5.96
CA ILE A 11 12.08 -11.78 5.40
C ILE A 11 13.32 -10.87 5.47
N LYS A 12 14.05 -10.85 6.59
CA LYS A 12 15.18 -9.93 6.82
C LYS A 12 16.38 -10.19 5.90
N ASN A 13 16.56 -11.43 5.46
CA ASN A 13 17.71 -11.83 4.64
C ASN A 13 17.46 -11.73 3.13
N LYS A 14 16.27 -11.30 2.67
CA LYS A 14 15.78 -11.45 1.27
C LYS A 14 15.73 -12.90 0.76
N GLU A 15 16.09 -13.85 1.60
CA GLU A 15 15.92 -15.28 1.43
C GLU A 15 14.64 -15.63 2.15
N ILE A 16 13.49 -15.38 1.52
CA ILE A 16 12.28 -16.07 1.98
C ILE A 16 12.56 -17.54 1.74
N ASP A 17 12.81 -18.29 2.80
CA ASP A 17 12.86 -19.75 2.71
C ASP A 17 11.43 -20.20 2.44
N TYR A 18 11.13 -20.38 1.16
CA TYR A 18 9.79 -20.59 0.63
C TYR A 18 9.19 -21.91 1.13
N ASP A 19 10.03 -22.85 1.56
CA ASP A 19 9.60 -24.13 2.12
C ASP A 19 8.97 -23.95 3.52
N TYR A 20 9.28 -22.87 4.25
CA TYR A 20 8.77 -22.62 5.61
C TYR A 20 7.32 -22.13 5.65
N ILE A 21 6.85 -21.41 4.63
CA ILE A 21 5.44 -20.98 4.54
C ILE A 21 4.54 -22.19 4.21
N TYR A 22 5.08 -23.21 3.56
CA TYR A 22 4.34 -24.39 3.09
C TYR A 22 4.19 -25.52 4.13
N LEU A 23 4.90 -25.48 5.26
CA LEU A 23 5.07 -26.69 6.09
C LEU A 23 4.21 -26.81 7.35
N GLU A 24 3.50 -25.80 7.83
CA GLU A 24 2.56 -26.01 8.96
C GLU A 24 1.20 -25.35 8.73
N HIS A 25 0.17 -26.21 8.63
CA HIS A 25 -1.20 -25.84 8.96
C HIS A 25 -1.21 -25.40 10.43
N GLY A 26 -1.06 -24.09 10.69
CA GLY A 26 -0.87 -23.54 12.03
C GLY A 26 0.02 -22.30 12.11
N VAL A 27 0.73 -21.92 11.04
CA VAL A 27 1.50 -20.67 11.02
C VAL A 27 0.58 -19.47 11.07
N ASN A 28 0.75 -18.61 12.08
CA ASN A 28 0.05 -17.34 12.14
C ASN A 28 0.62 -16.38 11.08
N VAL A 29 -0.10 -16.16 9.99
CA VAL A 29 0.32 -15.23 8.92
C VAL A 29 0.06 -13.76 9.24
N ASN A 30 -0.65 -13.48 10.34
CA ASN A 30 -1.07 -12.14 10.77
C ASN A 30 -0.19 -11.58 11.91
N ILE A 31 1.05 -12.04 12.00
CA ILE A 31 1.98 -11.57 13.03
C ILE A 31 2.24 -10.07 12.85
N GLN A 32 1.87 -9.33 13.88
CA GLN A 32 2.27 -7.94 14.04
C GLN A 32 3.62 -7.92 14.76
N TYR A 33 4.54 -7.07 14.30
CA TYR A 33 5.78 -6.82 15.00
C TYR A 33 5.92 -5.34 15.32
N ARG A 34 6.74 -4.99 16.31
CA ARG A 34 7.16 -3.59 16.47
C ARG A 34 8.48 -3.38 15.76
N ASP A 35 8.58 -2.34 14.96
CA ASP A 35 9.88 -1.92 14.44
C ASP A 35 10.78 -1.39 15.57
N GLN A 36 12.00 -0.98 15.22
CA GLN A 36 12.96 -0.42 16.18
C GLN A 36 12.50 0.90 16.82
N TYR A 37 11.45 1.52 16.29
CA TYR A 37 10.84 2.76 16.77
C TYR A 37 9.56 2.49 17.58
N GLY A 38 9.18 1.21 17.76
CA GLY A 38 7.99 0.82 18.51
C GLY A 38 6.70 0.85 17.69
N ASN A 39 6.76 1.13 16.38
CA ASN A 39 5.60 1.18 15.50
C ASN A 39 5.08 -0.22 15.19
N LEU A 40 3.75 -0.40 15.22
CA LEU A 40 3.09 -1.68 14.95
C LEU A 40 3.10 -2.02 13.45
N CYS A 41 4.02 -2.84 13.00
CA CYS A 41 4.06 -3.30 11.62
C CYS A 41 3.09 -4.46 11.39
N THR A 42 2.08 -4.21 10.57
CA THR A 42 1.11 -5.16 10.02
C THR A 42 1.81 -6.16 9.08
N PRO A 43 1.33 -7.42 8.88
CA PRO A 43 2.02 -8.49 8.14
C PRO A 43 2.75 -8.04 6.86
N LEU A 44 4.07 -7.87 7.00
CA LEU A 44 4.98 -7.50 5.92
C LEU A 44 5.02 -8.58 4.81
N ILE A 45 4.58 -9.80 5.11
CA ILE A 45 4.66 -10.91 4.16
C ILE A 45 3.75 -10.75 2.95
N LEU A 46 2.52 -10.24 3.12
CA LEU A 46 1.63 -9.96 1.99
C LEU A 46 2.20 -8.83 1.13
N TYR A 47 2.71 -7.76 1.77
CA TYR A 47 3.41 -6.68 1.08
C TYR A 47 4.56 -7.23 0.21
N ILE A 48 5.42 -8.06 0.79
CA ILE A 48 6.60 -8.59 0.08
C ILE A 48 6.15 -9.48 -1.09
N ALA A 49 5.17 -10.36 -0.87
CA ALA A 49 4.63 -11.21 -1.92
C ALA A 49 4.05 -10.38 -3.08
N CYS A 50 3.30 -9.30 -2.78
CA CYS A 50 2.81 -8.34 -3.78
C CYS A 50 3.95 -7.62 -4.51
N TYR A 51 4.96 -7.15 -3.79
CA TYR A 51 6.10 -6.42 -4.34
C TYR A 51 6.92 -7.26 -5.33
N TYR A 52 7.16 -8.52 -5.01
CA TYR A 52 7.83 -9.49 -5.89
C TYR A 52 6.88 -10.17 -6.87
N SER A 53 5.58 -9.85 -6.82
CA SER A 53 4.55 -10.42 -7.69
C SER A 53 4.50 -11.96 -7.62
N ASN A 54 4.66 -12.53 -6.42
CA ASN A 54 4.64 -13.96 -6.20
C ASN A 54 3.20 -14.47 -6.02
N GLU A 55 2.56 -14.87 -7.12
CA GLU A 55 1.16 -15.30 -7.14
C GLU A 55 0.89 -16.52 -6.26
N SER A 56 1.79 -17.50 -6.25
CA SER A 56 1.64 -18.74 -5.46
C SER A 56 1.58 -18.43 -3.98
N ILE A 57 2.48 -17.58 -3.49
CA ILE A 57 2.48 -17.17 -2.07
C ILE A 57 1.22 -16.39 -1.73
N ILE A 58 0.80 -15.45 -2.58
CA ILE A 58 -0.40 -14.65 -2.33
C ILE A 58 -1.64 -15.54 -2.18
N LYS A 59 -1.76 -16.59 -3.01
CA LYS A 59 -2.85 -17.58 -2.89
C LYS A 59 -2.83 -18.27 -1.53
N ILE A 60 -1.67 -18.80 -1.12
CA ILE A 60 -1.51 -19.48 0.18
C ILE A 60 -1.82 -18.54 1.34
N LEU A 61 -1.30 -17.31 1.30
CA LEU A 61 -1.52 -16.33 2.37
C LEU A 61 -3.01 -16.02 2.54
N ILE A 62 -3.73 -15.87 1.42
CA ILE A 62 -5.18 -15.66 1.45
C ILE A 62 -5.92 -16.91 1.95
N GLU A 63 -5.50 -18.12 1.54
CA GLU A 63 -6.03 -19.38 2.07
C GLU A 63 -5.78 -19.54 3.59
N CYS A 64 -4.69 -18.96 4.10
CA CYS A 64 -4.35 -18.89 5.52
C CYS A 64 -5.00 -17.69 6.25
N GLU A 65 -5.99 -17.04 5.64
CA GLU A 65 -6.73 -15.90 6.21
C GLU A 65 -5.84 -14.71 6.60
N VAL A 66 -4.83 -14.39 5.76
CA VAL A 66 -4.05 -13.15 5.94
C VAL A 66 -4.97 -11.93 5.85
N TYR A 67 -4.74 -10.92 6.68
CA TYR A 67 -5.40 -9.64 6.57
C TYR A 67 -4.99 -8.98 5.25
N VAL A 68 -5.96 -8.79 4.34
CA VAL A 68 -5.73 -8.18 3.02
C VAL A 68 -5.61 -6.66 3.12
N ASN A 69 -6.34 -6.05 4.04
CA ASN A 69 -6.39 -4.60 4.27
C ASN A 69 -5.42 -4.18 5.35
N VAL A 70 -4.13 -4.28 5.04
CA VAL A 70 -3.07 -3.86 5.97
C VAL A 70 -2.78 -2.38 5.78
N GLU A 71 -2.97 -1.61 6.84
CA GLU A 71 -2.35 -0.30 6.98
C GLU A 71 -0.89 -0.56 7.37
N LEU A 72 0.04 -0.38 6.42
CA LEU A 72 1.46 -0.51 6.74
C LEU A 72 1.88 0.70 7.55
N ILE A 73 2.66 0.47 8.61
CA ILE A 73 3.29 1.57 9.33
C ILE A 73 4.70 1.76 8.78
N GLN A 74 4.93 2.95 8.23
CA GLN A 74 6.20 3.61 7.94
C GLN A 74 7.29 2.72 7.31
N MET A 75 7.45 2.80 6.00
CA MET A 75 8.70 2.33 5.39
C MET A 75 9.85 3.27 5.73
N LYS A 76 11.10 2.77 5.63
CA LYS A 76 12.36 3.51 5.86
C LYS A 76 12.45 4.87 5.13
N TRP A 77 11.62 5.07 4.11
CA TRP A 77 11.58 6.25 3.25
C TRP A 77 10.34 7.13 3.50
N GLY A 78 9.51 6.84 4.50
CA GLY A 78 8.31 7.62 4.83
C GLY A 78 7.05 7.26 4.03
N TYR A 79 7.09 6.22 3.20
CA TYR A 79 5.94 5.79 2.38
C TYR A 79 5.11 4.70 3.08
N PHE A 80 3.80 4.78 2.95
CA PHE A 80 2.82 3.86 3.52
C PHE A 80 1.95 3.38 2.36
N PHE A 81 2.23 2.19 1.80
CA PHE A 81 1.46 1.65 0.67
C PHE A 81 0.64 0.43 1.08
N THR A 82 -0.64 0.39 0.75
CA THR A 82 -1.47 -0.82 0.88
C THR A 82 -1.03 -1.90 -0.11
N PRO A 83 -1.34 -3.20 0.12
CA PRO A 83 -1.02 -4.27 -0.82
C PRO A 83 -1.55 -4.00 -2.23
N ILE A 84 -2.77 -3.47 -2.34
CA ILE A 84 -3.37 -3.16 -3.63
C ILE A 84 -2.61 -2.04 -4.34
N SER A 85 -2.11 -1.04 -3.62
CA SER A 85 -1.32 0.05 -4.18
C SER A 85 0.03 -0.37 -4.73
N ILE A 86 0.73 -1.29 -4.05
CA ILE A 86 1.95 -1.90 -4.59
C ILE A 86 1.65 -2.58 -5.91
N VAL A 87 0.54 -3.31 -5.99
CA VAL A 87 0.17 -4.03 -7.19
C VAL A 87 -0.24 -3.08 -8.31
N CYS A 88 -0.88 -1.95 -7.98
CA CYS A 88 -1.14 -0.85 -8.91
C CYS A 88 0.17 -0.25 -9.46
N TYR A 89 1.19 -0.10 -8.62
CA TYR A 89 2.51 0.35 -9.06
C TYR A 89 3.21 -0.69 -9.96
N LYS A 90 3.29 -1.95 -9.49
CA LYS A 90 3.97 -3.05 -10.19
C LYS A 90 3.26 -3.43 -11.50
N GLY A 91 1.93 -3.39 -11.52
CA GLY A 91 1.11 -3.72 -12.68
C GLY A 91 0.74 -5.19 -12.83
N SER A 92 0.73 -5.97 -11.75
CA SER A 92 0.28 -7.37 -11.84
C SER A 92 -1.26 -7.45 -11.86
N ASN A 93 -1.82 -7.61 -13.06
CA ASN A 93 -3.28 -7.67 -13.27
C ASN A 93 -3.93 -8.82 -12.50
N PHE A 94 -3.30 -10.00 -12.50
CA PHE A 94 -3.82 -11.17 -11.81
C PHE A 94 -3.91 -10.91 -10.31
N ILE A 95 -2.80 -10.46 -9.70
CA ILE A 95 -2.76 -10.19 -8.26
C ILE A 95 -3.74 -9.08 -7.89
N ALA A 96 -3.87 -8.03 -8.70
CA ALA A 96 -4.80 -6.93 -8.41
C ALA A 96 -6.23 -7.46 -8.28
N ARG A 97 -6.68 -8.21 -9.30
CA ARG A 97 -8.02 -8.82 -9.29
C ARG A 97 -8.17 -9.83 -8.16
N TYR A 98 -7.13 -10.62 -7.88
CA TYR A 98 -7.15 -11.59 -6.81
C TYR A 98 -7.35 -10.94 -5.44
N LEU A 99 -6.59 -9.88 -5.13
CA LEU A 99 -6.74 -9.13 -3.88
C LEU A 99 -8.13 -8.44 -3.79
N ILE A 100 -8.59 -7.80 -4.86
CA ILE A 100 -9.89 -7.13 -4.92
C ILE A 100 -11.03 -8.13 -4.65
N ASN A 101 -10.99 -9.31 -5.28
CA ASN A 101 -11.99 -10.36 -5.08
C ASN A 101 -11.98 -10.94 -3.65
N HIS A 102 -10.88 -10.77 -2.91
CA HIS A 102 -10.74 -11.19 -1.51
C HIS A 102 -10.81 -10.00 -0.54
N GLY A 103 -11.50 -8.92 -0.94
CA GLY A 103 -11.88 -7.84 -0.03
C GLY A 103 -10.84 -6.74 0.14
N ALA A 104 -9.86 -6.61 -0.76
CA ALA A 104 -8.97 -5.46 -0.75
C ALA A 104 -9.74 -4.14 -0.89
N ASN A 105 -9.44 -3.18 -0.02
CA ASN A 105 -10.02 -1.85 -0.05
C ASN A 105 -9.47 -1.06 -1.25
N VAL A 106 -10.27 -0.94 -2.29
CA VAL A 106 -9.93 -0.19 -3.52
C VAL A 106 -9.77 1.31 -3.31
N ASN A 107 -10.30 1.82 -2.20
CA ASN A 107 -10.18 3.20 -1.74
C ASN A 107 -9.23 3.33 -0.55
N GLY A 108 -8.30 2.37 -0.39
CA GLY A 108 -7.26 2.44 0.63
C GLY A 108 -6.49 3.76 0.54
N ASN A 109 -6.09 4.29 1.69
CA ASN A 109 -5.33 5.52 1.77
C ASN A 109 -3.86 5.18 1.97
N ASP A 110 -3.03 5.52 0.99
CA ASP A 110 -1.58 5.51 1.14
C ASP A 110 -1.11 6.87 1.63
N TYR A 111 0.03 6.93 2.31
CA TYR A 111 0.61 8.18 2.81
C TYR A 111 2.06 8.30 2.37
N ILE A 112 2.46 9.51 2.00
CA ILE A 112 3.86 9.88 1.83
C ILE A 112 4.17 10.90 2.92
N ASN A 113 4.98 10.49 3.89
CA ASN A 113 5.56 11.44 4.84
C ASN A 113 6.84 12.00 4.21
N ASP A 114 6.69 13.11 3.48
CA ASP A 114 7.83 13.82 2.87
C ASP A 114 8.74 14.49 3.92
N ASN A 115 8.33 14.53 5.20
CA ASN A 115 8.96 15.39 6.21
C ASN A 115 9.68 14.68 7.35
N GLY A 116 9.94 13.37 7.29
CA GLY A 116 10.74 12.70 8.35
C GLY A 116 10.22 12.89 9.79
N ASN A 117 9.01 13.43 9.96
CA ASN A 117 8.44 13.73 11.26
C ASN A 117 7.71 12.47 11.73
N ASP A 118 8.31 11.86 12.75
CA ASP A 118 7.75 10.77 13.52
C ASP A 118 6.29 11.05 13.90
N ILE A 119 5.41 10.15 13.48
CA ILE A 119 4.00 10.08 13.92
C ILE A 119 3.86 9.78 15.43
N ASN A 120 4.97 9.59 16.15
CA ASN A 120 4.99 9.31 17.58
C ASN A 120 4.95 10.56 18.48
N ASN A 121 4.88 11.78 17.95
CA ASN A 121 4.75 12.97 18.79
C ASN A 121 3.29 13.35 19.07
N ASN A 122 2.52 12.40 19.59
CA ASN A 122 1.33 12.71 20.38
C ASN A 122 1.70 12.54 21.86
N ASN A 123 2.17 13.61 22.48
CA ASN A 123 1.50 14.20 23.65
C ASN A 123 2.32 15.34 24.30
N ASN A 124 1.63 16.47 24.47
CA ASN A 124 1.75 17.44 25.57
C ASN A 124 2.85 18.52 25.46
N ASN A 125 2.49 19.68 24.92
CA ASN A 125 2.14 20.88 25.70
C ASN A 125 2.37 22.17 24.90
N ASP A 126 1.30 22.96 24.79
CA ASP A 126 1.21 24.40 24.92
C ASP A 126 2.42 25.31 24.59
N ASN A 127 2.09 26.27 23.72
CA ASN A 127 2.56 27.66 23.66
C ASN A 127 3.69 28.05 22.69
N ASP A 128 3.33 29.10 21.94
CA ASP A 128 4.15 30.21 21.46
C ASP A 128 4.98 30.05 20.17
N ASN A 129 4.33 30.45 19.07
CA ASN A 129 4.77 31.57 18.24
C ASN A 129 6.19 31.50 17.63
N VAL A 130 6.29 30.96 16.42
CA VAL A 130 7.31 31.41 15.45
C VAL A 130 6.70 31.51 14.05
N ASN A 131 6.54 32.76 13.60
CA ASN A 131 6.43 33.13 12.19
C ASN A 131 7.56 32.48 11.38
N ASN A 132 7.23 31.61 10.42
CA ASN A 132 8.05 31.34 9.25
C ASN A 132 7.13 31.18 8.04
N ASN A 133 7.19 32.17 7.15
CA ASN A 133 6.54 32.21 5.85
C ASN A 133 7.24 31.26 4.88
N ASP A 134 7.04 29.95 5.03
CA ASP A 134 7.40 28.99 3.98
C ASP A 134 6.12 28.35 3.43
N GLU A 135 5.85 28.63 2.15
CA GLU A 135 4.80 28.02 1.31
C GLU A 135 5.06 26.51 1.05
N ASN A 136 5.43 25.75 2.08
CA ASN A 136 5.54 24.30 2.00
C ASN A 136 4.17 23.69 2.36
N ASN A 137 3.21 23.82 1.44
CA ASN A 137 2.02 22.98 1.40
C ASN A 137 2.45 21.52 1.11
N SER A 138 3.08 20.85 2.07
CA SER A 138 3.21 19.39 2.06
C SER A 138 1.81 18.82 2.29
N ASN A 139 1.04 18.74 1.21
CA ASN A 139 -0.28 18.12 1.22
C ASN A 139 -0.11 16.64 1.56
N ASN A 140 -0.20 16.29 2.84
CA ASN A 140 -0.31 14.92 3.35
C ASN A 140 -1.66 14.28 2.95
N ASN A 141 -2.18 14.59 1.76
CA ASN A 141 -3.40 13.99 1.26
C ASN A 141 -3.13 12.52 0.95
N PRO A 142 -4.06 11.63 1.33
CA PRO A 142 -3.88 10.22 1.05
C PRO A 142 -3.85 9.97 -0.46
N ILE A 143 -2.94 9.11 -0.89
CA ILE A 143 -2.88 8.65 -2.29
C ILE A 143 -3.76 7.42 -2.41
N SER A 144 -4.75 7.48 -3.30
CA SER A 144 -5.61 6.33 -3.58
C SER A 144 -4.99 5.39 -4.63
N PRO A 145 -5.25 4.06 -4.56
CA PRO A 145 -4.72 3.07 -5.49
C PRO A 145 -4.98 3.41 -6.97
N ILE A 146 -6.13 4.02 -7.27
CA ILE A 146 -6.49 4.42 -8.63
C ILE A 146 -5.55 5.50 -9.20
N LEU A 147 -5.08 6.44 -8.38
CA LEU A 147 -4.11 7.46 -8.81
C LEU A 147 -2.78 6.80 -9.19
N ILE A 148 -2.30 5.85 -8.38
CA ILE A 148 -1.09 5.07 -8.65
C ILE A 148 -1.22 4.27 -9.94
N ALA A 149 -2.36 3.58 -10.13
CA ALA A 149 -2.61 2.80 -11.34
C ALA A 149 -2.68 3.70 -12.59
N CYS A 150 -3.27 4.90 -12.48
CA CYS A 150 -3.29 5.91 -13.53
C CYS A 150 -1.90 6.42 -13.90
N GLU A 151 -1.10 6.83 -12.90
CA GLU A 151 0.29 7.29 -13.10
C GLU A 151 1.13 6.24 -13.85
N ASN A 152 0.94 4.97 -13.48
CA ASN A 152 1.71 3.86 -14.03
C ASN A 152 1.05 3.20 -15.26
N LYS A 153 0.02 3.83 -15.86
CA LYS A 153 -0.69 3.39 -17.08
C LYS A 153 -1.26 1.96 -17.00
N LYS A 154 -1.71 1.52 -15.82
CA LYS A 154 -2.23 0.17 -15.59
C LYS A 154 -3.72 0.06 -15.91
N GLU A 155 -4.07 0.15 -17.19
CA GLU A 155 -5.47 0.20 -17.65
C GLU A 155 -6.35 -0.94 -17.08
N SER A 156 -5.86 -2.19 -17.14
CA SER A 156 -6.60 -3.36 -16.65
C SER A 156 -6.89 -3.31 -15.15
N ILE A 157 -5.97 -2.72 -14.36
CA ILE A 157 -6.14 -2.53 -12.93
C ILE A 157 -7.11 -1.38 -12.66
N VAL A 158 -7.01 -0.28 -13.41
CA VAL A 158 -7.95 0.85 -13.30
C VAL A 158 -9.39 0.41 -13.58
N LYS A 159 -9.61 -0.41 -14.62
CA LYS A 159 -10.91 -1.05 -14.87
C LYS A 159 -11.38 -1.85 -13.66
N ALA A 160 -10.53 -2.73 -13.13
CA ALA A 160 -10.87 -3.58 -11.99
C ALA A 160 -11.21 -2.76 -10.73
N LEU A 161 -10.46 -1.70 -10.44
CA LEU A 161 -10.72 -0.79 -9.32
C LEU A 161 -12.09 -0.10 -9.47
N ILE A 162 -12.41 0.43 -10.66
CA ILE A 162 -13.70 1.11 -10.93
C ILE A 162 -14.88 0.14 -10.89
N GLU A 163 -14.70 -1.08 -11.43
CA GLU A 163 -15.68 -2.17 -11.35
C GLU A 163 -16.08 -2.47 -9.90
N HIS A 164 -15.14 -2.31 -8.96
CA HIS A 164 -15.32 -2.60 -7.54
C HIS A 164 -15.49 -1.34 -6.67
N GLY A 165 -15.84 -0.20 -7.27
CA GLY A 165 -16.26 1.00 -6.53
C GLY A 165 -15.13 1.95 -6.10
N ALA A 166 -14.00 1.95 -6.81
CA ALA A 166 -12.98 2.98 -6.61
C ALA A 166 -13.53 4.38 -6.93
N ASN A 167 -13.24 5.35 -6.07
CA ASN A 167 -13.62 6.74 -6.26
C ASN A 167 -12.73 7.39 -7.33
N VAL A 168 -13.31 7.73 -8.49
CA VAL A 168 -12.60 8.37 -9.61
C VAL A 168 -12.38 9.88 -9.43
N ASN A 169 -13.00 10.49 -8.42
CA ASN A 169 -12.93 11.93 -8.12
C ASN A 169 -11.90 12.27 -7.03
N VAL A 170 -11.04 11.31 -6.67
CA VAL A 170 -9.94 11.54 -5.72
C VAL A 170 -8.92 12.53 -6.29
N MET A 171 -8.22 13.23 -5.41
CA MET A 171 -7.24 14.24 -5.80
C MET A 171 -6.00 14.19 -4.92
N TYR A 172 -4.82 14.19 -5.53
CA TYR A 172 -3.53 14.29 -4.85
C TYR A 172 -2.65 15.30 -5.59
N ASN A 173 -2.07 16.28 -4.89
CA ASN A 173 -1.27 17.36 -5.49
C ASN A 173 -1.91 17.99 -6.74
N HIS A 174 -3.18 18.36 -6.63
CA HIS A 174 -4.01 18.92 -7.73
C HIS A 174 -4.25 17.99 -8.92
N ASN A 175 -3.81 16.73 -8.83
CA ASN A 175 -4.03 15.72 -9.86
C ASN A 175 -5.19 14.81 -9.49
N THR A 176 -6.11 14.64 -10.44
CA THR A 176 -7.19 13.65 -10.41
C THR A 176 -6.84 12.49 -11.34
N PRO A 177 -7.51 11.33 -11.22
CA PRO A 177 -7.35 10.25 -12.20
C PRO A 177 -7.50 10.73 -13.64
N LEU A 178 -8.47 11.62 -13.91
CA LEU A 178 -8.70 12.18 -15.25
C LEU A 178 -7.57 13.12 -15.71
N SER A 179 -7.03 13.98 -14.85
CA SER A 179 -5.93 14.86 -15.25
C SER A 179 -4.65 14.07 -15.54
N ILE A 180 -4.34 13.06 -14.73
CA ILE A 180 -3.18 12.18 -14.91
C ILE A 180 -3.25 11.47 -16.26
N VAL A 181 -4.36 10.79 -16.57
CA VAL A 181 -4.44 10.01 -17.82
C VAL A 181 -4.41 10.89 -19.07
N ARG A 182 -4.88 12.14 -18.97
CA ARG A 182 -4.76 13.16 -20.03
C ARG A 182 -3.33 13.62 -20.22
N GLU A 183 -2.61 13.96 -19.14
CA GLU A 183 -1.19 14.33 -19.20
C GLU A 183 -0.34 13.21 -19.82
N LYS A 184 -0.67 11.95 -19.50
CA LYS A 184 0.02 10.77 -20.02
C LYS A 184 -0.39 10.38 -21.45
N ASN A 185 -1.32 11.11 -22.09
CA ASN A 185 -1.90 10.84 -23.41
C ASN A 185 -2.48 9.42 -23.55
N ASN A 186 -3.21 8.94 -22.53
CA ASN A 186 -3.87 7.64 -22.57
C ASN A 186 -5.38 7.80 -22.80
N GLU A 187 -5.80 7.80 -24.06
CA GLU A 187 -7.20 7.98 -24.47
C GLU A 187 -8.12 6.86 -23.95
N SER A 188 -7.64 5.62 -23.97
CA SER A 188 -8.37 4.46 -23.47
C SER A 188 -8.70 4.64 -21.98
N MET A 189 -7.69 4.96 -21.16
CA MET A 189 -7.87 5.23 -19.73
C MET A 189 -8.68 6.50 -19.47
N SER A 190 -8.55 7.54 -20.31
CA SER A 190 -9.38 8.74 -20.24
C SER A 190 -10.86 8.40 -20.41
N ALA A 191 -11.19 7.53 -21.37
CA ALA A 191 -12.56 7.06 -21.53
C ALA A 191 -13.03 6.31 -20.29
N ILE A 192 -12.21 5.41 -19.74
CA ILE A 192 -12.56 4.58 -18.58
C ILE A 192 -12.83 5.41 -17.32
N VAL A 193 -11.98 6.38 -17.00
CA VAL A 193 -12.13 7.18 -15.76
C VAL A 193 -13.18 8.29 -15.86
N ASN A 194 -13.64 8.62 -17.08
CA ASN A 194 -14.65 9.66 -17.31
C ASN A 194 -16.09 9.16 -17.11
N PHE A 195 -16.32 7.85 -16.99
CA PHE A 195 -17.64 7.28 -16.72
C PHE A 195 -17.83 7.01 -15.22
N LYS A 196 -18.34 7.99 -14.45
CA LYS A 196 -19.24 7.85 -13.28
C LYS A 196 -19.35 9.15 -12.49
#